data_AF-A0A397DRR8-F1
#
_entry.id   AF-A0A397DRR8-F1
#
_cell.length_a   1.000
_cell.length_b   1.000
_cell.length_c   1.000
_cell.angle_alpha   90.00
_cell.angle_beta   90.00
_cell.angle_gamma   90.00
#
_symmetry.space_group_name_H-M   'P 1'
#
loop_
_entity.id
_entity.type
_entity.pdbx_description
1 polymer ?
#
loop_
_entity_poly.entity_id
_entity_poly.type
_entity_poly.pdbx_seq_one_letter_code
_entity_poly.pdbx_strand_id
1 'polypeptide(L)'
;MYALGAYKDHRTRIQFNSTAAQKRAWSLESLVANPVVANTMVDTKRKVADSVRWARLEDGPRQSVGSFIQAMQRDDCSAEPPLYIHDVSIPLHFPGTWPHHAPLLTCLLVELTPQVTIPAYFARDYLQQTPDLFVGPRGSESATHVDSFGSNFWMALVQGRKRWRLVHPNDMHLLYPTWHAGSADVVYGVDLASTDESKGDSLCPLFR
;
A
#
# COMPACT_ATOMS: atom_id res chain seq x y z
N MET A 1 8.62 -1.78 14.58
CA MET A 1 7.46 -1.40 15.44
C MET A 1 7.47 -2.21 16.73
N TYR A 2 7.71 -1.59 17.89
CA TYR A 2 7.26 -2.16 19.17
C TYR A 2 5.82 -1.71 19.38
N ALA A 3 4.87 -2.55 18.98
CA ALA A 3 3.53 -2.45 19.53
C ALA A 3 3.58 -3.17 20.87
N LEU A 4 3.76 -2.43 21.97
CA LEU A 4 3.57 -2.96 23.31
C LEU A 4 2.06 -3.10 23.53
N GLY A 5 1.51 -4.18 22.97
CA GLY A 5 0.15 -4.63 23.16
C GLY A 5 0.22 -6.08 23.60
N ALA A 6 0.00 -6.33 24.87
CA ALA A 6 -0.15 -7.68 25.39
C ALA A 6 -1.19 -8.43 24.55
N TYR A 7 -0.81 -9.63 24.10
CA TYR A 7 -1.67 -10.56 23.38
C TYR A 7 -2.99 -10.77 24.15
N LYS A 8 -4.08 -10.26 23.58
CA LYS A 8 -5.47 -10.70 23.73
C LYS A 8 -6.24 -10.14 22.54
N ASP A 9 -7.15 -10.93 21.99
CA ASP A 9 -8.00 -10.66 20.83
C ASP A 9 -8.64 -9.26 20.85
N HIS A 10 -7.87 -8.26 20.39
CA HIS A 10 -8.28 -6.87 20.38
C HIS A 10 -8.10 -6.35 18.96
N ARG A 11 -9.23 -6.19 18.28
CA ARG A 11 -9.34 -5.34 17.10
C ARG A 11 -9.02 -3.91 17.50
N THR A 12 -7.74 -3.55 17.54
CA THR A 12 -7.30 -2.19 17.79
C THR A 12 -7.64 -1.35 16.57
N ARG A 13 -8.61 -0.44 16.71
CA ARG A 13 -8.91 0.56 15.69
C ARG A 13 -7.84 1.65 15.77
N ILE A 14 -6.78 1.51 14.99
CA ILE A 14 -5.80 2.58 14.80
C ILE A 14 -6.43 3.65 13.89
N GLN A 15 -6.70 4.84 14.42
CA GLN A 15 -7.19 5.98 13.65
C GLN A 15 -6.03 6.95 13.39
N PHE A 16 -5.61 7.03 12.13
CA PHE A 16 -4.82 8.17 11.66
C PHE A 16 -5.80 9.26 11.24
N ASN A 17 -6.03 10.25 12.10
CA ASN A 17 -6.99 11.31 11.82
C ASN A 17 -6.42 12.28 10.79
N SER A 18 -6.83 12.11 9.54
CA SER A 18 -6.64 13.13 8.51
C SER A 18 -7.60 14.30 8.74
N THR A 19 -7.11 15.54 8.64
CA THR A 19 -7.94 16.74 8.75
C THR A 19 -8.90 16.84 7.55
N ALA A 20 -10.00 17.58 7.71
CA ALA A 20 -10.98 17.78 6.64
C ALA A 20 -10.37 18.40 5.38
N ALA A 21 -9.34 19.24 5.54
CA ALA A 21 -8.58 19.80 4.42
C ALA A 21 -7.84 18.67 3.67
N GLN A 22 -7.07 17.83 4.39
CA GLN A 22 -6.30 16.72 3.78
C GLN A 22 -7.22 15.77 3.02
N LYS A 23 -8.39 15.45 3.58
CA LYS A 23 -9.41 14.61 2.94
C LYS A 23 -9.94 15.21 1.65
N ARG A 24 -10.08 16.53 1.57
CA ARG A 24 -10.54 17.23 0.38
C ARG A 24 -9.45 17.21 -0.69
N ALA A 25 -8.24 17.65 -0.35
CA ALA A 25 -7.13 17.76 -1.29
C ALA A 25 -6.72 16.42 -1.91
N TRP A 26 -6.73 15.35 -1.11
CA TRP A 26 -6.36 14.00 -1.56
C TRP A 26 -7.57 13.12 -1.90
N SER A 27 -8.74 13.72 -2.10
CA SER A 27 -9.92 12.98 -2.54
C SER A 27 -9.72 12.44 -3.96
N LEU A 28 -10.42 11.35 -4.30
CA LEU A 28 -10.42 10.83 -5.67
C LEU A 28 -10.81 11.89 -6.70
N GLU A 29 -11.78 12.75 -6.35
CA GLU A 29 -12.22 13.86 -7.19
C GLU A 29 -11.08 14.86 -7.45
N SER A 30 -10.34 15.25 -6.42
CA SER A 30 -9.21 16.18 -6.56
C SER A 30 -8.05 15.59 -7.36
N LEU A 31 -7.78 14.30 -7.21
CA LEU A 31 -6.76 13.62 -8.02
C LEU A 31 -7.13 13.58 -9.52
N VAL A 32 -8.41 13.36 -9.83
CA VAL A 32 -8.92 13.39 -11.22
C VAL A 32 -8.97 14.82 -11.78
N ALA A 33 -9.30 15.80 -10.94
CA ALA A 33 -9.41 17.20 -11.35
C ALA A 33 -8.04 17.85 -11.62
N ASN A 34 -6.95 17.34 -11.02
CA ASN A 34 -5.60 17.82 -11.27
C ASN A 34 -5.02 17.17 -12.55
N PRO A 35 -4.77 17.92 -13.64
CA PRO A 35 -4.35 17.34 -14.92
C PRO A 35 -2.95 16.73 -14.89
N VAL A 36 -2.05 17.20 -14.02
CA VAL A 36 -0.71 16.59 -13.87
C VAL A 36 -0.86 15.20 -13.25
N VAL A 37 -1.65 15.11 -12.19
CA VAL A 37 -1.92 13.84 -11.51
C VAL A 37 -2.70 12.89 -12.42
N ALA A 38 -3.84 13.35 -12.95
CA ALA A 38 -4.74 12.53 -13.75
C ALA A 38 -4.08 11.93 -15.00
N ASN A 39 -3.15 12.65 -15.64
CA ASN A 39 -2.43 12.19 -16.84
C ASN A 39 -1.15 11.41 -16.54
N THR A 40 -0.73 11.31 -15.27
CA THR A 40 0.45 10.53 -14.91
C THR A 40 0.20 9.05 -15.20
N MET A 41 1.09 8.45 -16.00
CA MET A 41 1.03 7.04 -16.39
C MET A 41 1.75 6.16 -15.37
N VAL A 42 1.01 5.25 -14.75
CA VAL A 42 1.52 4.34 -13.70
C VAL A 42 1.29 2.90 -14.10
N ASP A 43 2.17 2.01 -13.65
CA ASP A 43 1.95 0.58 -13.73
C ASP A 43 1.01 0.16 -12.59
N THR A 44 -0.12 -0.44 -12.95
CA THR A 44 -1.01 -1.03 -11.94
C THR A 44 -0.46 -2.37 -11.46
N LYS A 45 -1.00 -2.88 -10.35
CA LYS A 45 -0.69 -4.19 -9.79
C LYS A 45 -1.95 -5.04 -9.69
N ARG A 46 -1.79 -6.35 -9.62
CA ARG A 46 -2.85 -7.31 -9.25
C ARG A 46 -2.29 -8.38 -8.31
N LYS A 47 -3.08 -8.83 -7.34
CA LYS A 47 -2.70 -9.99 -6.51
C LYS A 47 -2.73 -11.25 -7.38
N VAL A 48 -1.74 -12.11 -7.24
CA VAL A 48 -1.73 -13.44 -7.88
C VAL A 48 -1.41 -14.47 -6.82
N ALA A 49 -2.33 -15.42 -6.60
CA ALA A 49 -2.28 -16.34 -5.46
C ALA A 49 -0.94 -17.10 -5.37
N ASP A 50 -0.38 -17.52 -6.50
CA ASP A 50 0.86 -18.31 -6.56
C ASP A 50 2.09 -17.47 -6.93
N SER A 51 1.98 -16.13 -6.95
CA SER A 51 3.13 -15.28 -7.21
C SER A 51 4.19 -15.42 -6.13
N VAL A 52 5.45 -15.37 -6.56
CA VAL A 52 6.64 -15.41 -5.71
C VAL A 52 7.26 -14.02 -5.48
N ARG A 53 6.63 -12.97 -6.00
CA ARG A 53 7.07 -11.60 -5.84
C ARG A 53 6.59 -11.01 -4.52
N TRP A 54 7.26 -9.95 -4.09
CA TRP A 54 6.85 -9.15 -2.94
C TRP A 54 5.34 -8.91 -2.88
N ALA A 55 4.75 -9.22 -1.73
CA ALA A 55 3.33 -9.10 -1.44
C ALA A 55 2.38 -9.85 -2.41
N ARG A 56 2.91 -10.81 -3.19
CA ARG A 56 2.22 -11.54 -4.26
C ARG A 56 1.55 -10.62 -5.29
N LEU A 57 2.16 -9.46 -5.53
CA LEU A 57 1.69 -8.48 -6.51
C LEU A 57 2.46 -8.63 -7.82
N GLU A 58 1.73 -8.77 -8.92
CA GLU A 58 2.26 -8.80 -10.28
C GLU A 58 1.88 -7.54 -11.05
N ASP A 59 2.62 -7.24 -12.10
CA ASP A 59 2.38 -6.07 -12.95
C ASP A 59 1.08 -6.20 -13.75
N GLY A 60 0.25 -5.17 -13.62
CA GLY A 60 -0.96 -4.90 -14.38
C GLY A 60 -0.70 -4.04 -15.61
N PRO A 61 -1.76 -3.68 -16.36
CA PRO A 61 -1.63 -2.75 -17.48
C PRO A 61 -1.21 -1.37 -16.98
N ARG A 62 -0.37 -0.70 -17.79
CA ARG A 62 -0.01 0.70 -17.58
C ARG A 62 -1.16 1.59 -18.03
N GLN A 63 -1.60 2.51 -17.17
CA GLN A 63 -2.70 3.43 -17.46
C GLN A 63 -2.53 4.74 -16.68
N SER A 64 -3.29 5.77 -17.06
CA SER A 64 -3.26 7.03 -16.33
C SER A 64 -4.01 6.93 -15.00
N VAL A 65 -3.54 7.66 -13.98
CA VAL A 65 -4.22 7.70 -12.66
C VAL A 65 -5.68 8.12 -12.80
N GLY A 66 -5.96 9.12 -13.64
CA GLY A 66 -7.32 9.61 -13.87
C GLY A 66 -8.23 8.56 -14.49
N SER A 67 -7.77 7.86 -15.53
CA SER A 67 -8.53 6.78 -16.18
C SER A 67 -8.82 5.64 -15.21
N PHE A 68 -7.81 5.26 -14.41
CA PHE A 68 -7.97 4.23 -13.38
C PHE A 68 -9.04 4.61 -12.35
N ILE A 69 -8.98 5.83 -11.80
CA ILE A 69 -9.95 6.30 -10.80
C ILE A 69 -11.36 6.37 -11.40
N GLN A 70 -11.50 6.86 -12.63
CA GLN A 70 -12.80 6.95 -13.29
C GLN A 70 -13.40 5.56 -13.56
N ALA A 71 -12.61 4.59 -14.03
CA ALA A 71 -13.05 3.21 -14.21
C ALA A 71 -13.48 2.59 -12.88
N MET A 72 -12.70 2.82 -11.82
CA MET A 72 -13.03 2.37 -10.46
C MET A 72 -14.35 2.96 -9.95
N GLN A 73 -14.63 4.24 -10.23
CA GLN A 73 -15.87 4.91 -9.81
C GLN A 73 -17.12 4.45 -10.57
N ARG A 74 -16.95 3.95 -11.80
CA ARG A 74 -18.03 3.37 -12.61
C ARG A 74 -18.30 1.90 -12.31
N ASP A 75 -17.49 1.30 -11.43
CA ASP A 75 -17.46 -0.15 -11.17
C ASP A 75 -17.02 -0.97 -12.40
N ASP A 76 -16.38 -0.32 -13.38
CA ASP A 76 -15.82 -0.96 -14.59
C ASP A 76 -14.53 -1.75 -14.28
N CYS A 77 -14.05 -1.69 -13.03
CA CYS A 77 -12.89 -2.44 -12.54
C CYS A 77 -13.25 -3.83 -11.99
N SER A 78 -14.34 -4.44 -12.45
CA SER A 78 -14.87 -5.74 -12.02
C SER A 78 -13.98 -6.96 -12.34
N ALA A 79 -12.69 -6.75 -12.63
CA ALA A 79 -11.73 -7.84 -12.75
C ALA A 79 -11.51 -8.50 -11.38
N GLU A 80 -11.55 -9.82 -11.34
CA GLU A 80 -11.18 -10.61 -10.18
C GLU A 80 -9.84 -11.30 -10.48
N PRO A 81 -8.73 -10.92 -9.79
CA PRO A 81 -8.62 -9.92 -8.73
C PRO A 81 -8.53 -8.48 -9.26
N PRO A 82 -8.96 -7.47 -8.47
CA PRO A 82 -8.98 -6.09 -8.91
C PRO A 82 -7.59 -5.51 -9.13
N LEU A 83 -7.50 -4.58 -10.09
CA LEU A 83 -6.30 -3.77 -10.29
C LEU A 83 -6.09 -2.80 -9.13
N TYR A 84 -4.83 -2.47 -8.87
CA TYR A 84 -4.42 -1.67 -7.72
C TYR A 84 -3.23 -0.75 -8.10
N ILE A 85 -3.36 0.56 -7.90
CA ILE A 85 -2.19 1.45 -7.85
C ILE A 85 -1.57 1.24 -6.47
N HIS A 86 -0.41 0.60 -6.44
CA HIS A 86 0.28 0.24 -5.20
C HIS A 86 1.72 0.72 -5.27
N ASP A 87 2.14 1.46 -4.23
CA ASP A 87 3.53 1.84 -4.02
C ASP A 87 4.12 2.67 -5.17
N VAL A 88 3.35 3.68 -5.63
CA VAL A 88 3.80 4.60 -6.69
C VAL A 88 4.41 5.84 -6.07
N SER A 89 5.73 5.95 -6.20
CA SER A 89 6.48 7.11 -5.69
C SER A 89 6.07 8.41 -6.34
N ILE A 90 5.48 9.31 -5.53
CA ILE A 90 4.98 10.60 -6.01
C ILE A 90 6.11 11.48 -6.55
N PRO A 91 7.28 11.61 -5.88
CA PRO A 91 8.38 12.41 -6.41
C PRO A 91 8.92 11.91 -7.76
N LEU A 92 8.86 10.60 -8.02
CA LEU A 92 9.40 10.02 -9.25
C LEU A 92 8.42 10.06 -10.42
N HIS A 93 7.11 9.93 -10.16
CA HIS A 93 6.12 9.71 -11.22
C HIS A 93 5.31 10.94 -11.62
N PHE A 94 5.35 12.03 -10.85
CA PHE A 94 4.60 13.25 -11.16
C PHE A 94 5.53 14.40 -11.59
N PRO A 95 6.21 14.31 -12.75
CA PRO A 95 7.12 15.32 -13.24
C PRO A 95 6.33 16.48 -13.84
N GLY A 96 6.01 17.49 -13.03
CA GLY A 96 5.29 18.69 -13.49
C GLY A 96 5.88 20.01 -13.03
N THR A 97 6.81 20.01 -12.08
CA THR A 97 7.26 21.26 -11.49
C THR A 97 8.62 21.12 -10.79
N TRP A 98 9.68 21.40 -11.53
CA TRP A 98 11.05 21.39 -11.02
C TRP A 98 11.75 22.68 -11.44
N PRO A 99 11.85 23.72 -10.58
CA PRO A 99 12.88 24.72 -10.75
C PRO A 99 14.18 24.14 -10.19
N HIS A 100 15.23 24.12 -11.01
CA HIS A 100 16.54 23.50 -10.79
C HIS A 100 17.32 23.91 -9.51
N HIS A 101 16.76 24.70 -8.58
CA HIS A 101 17.51 25.26 -7.45
C HIS A 101 16.72 25.41 -6.12
N ALA A 102 15.63 24.68 -5.91
CA ALA A 102 14.91 24.68 -4.62
C ALA A 102 14.95 23.28 -3.97
N PRO A 103 14.92 23.15 -2.63
CA PRO A 103 14.96 21.85 -1.95
C PRO A 103 13.73 20.98 -2.33
N LEU A 104 13.92 20.16 -3.37
CA LEU A 104 13.46 18.80 -3.67
C LEU A 104 11.99 18.36 -3.43
N LEU A 105 11.07 19.18 -2.94
CA LEU A 105 9.74 18.72 -2.52
C LEU A 105 8.63 19.75 -2.79
N THR A 106 8.80 20.69 -3.72
CA THR A 106 7.99 21.90 -3.65
C THR A 106 6.77 21.93 -4.55
N CYS A 107 6.76 21.44 -5.79
CA CYS A 107 5.78 22.08 -6.70
C CYS A 107 4.54 21.26 -7.13
N LEU A 108 4.49 19.92 -7.01
CA LEU A 108 3.20 19.17 -6.93
C LEU A 108 2.70 19.11 -5.47
N LEU A 109 3.68 19.14 -4.58
CA LEU A 109 3.50 19.07 -3.15
C LEU A 109 2.95 20.41 -2.63
N VAL A 110 3.33 21.59 -3.12
CA VAL A 110 2.74 22.86 -2.62
C VAL A 110 1.22 22.96 -2.75
N GLU A 111 0.57 22.28 -3.71
CA GLU A 111 -0.90 22.28 -3.79
C GLU A 111 -1.57 21.16 -2.97
N LEU A 112 -0.95 19.98 -2.83
CA LEU A 112 -1.54 18.81 -2.15
C LEU A 112 -0.86 18.46 -0.80
N THR A 113 0.43 18.69 -0.67
CA THR A 113 1.30 18.38 0.48
C THR A 113 1.29 19.31 1.68
N PRO A 114 0.90 20.62 1.66
CA PRO A 114 0.77 21.37 2.92
C PRO A 114 -0.30 20.75 3.85
N GLN A 115 -0.97 19.71 3.37
CA GLN A 115 -2.02 18.97 4.02
C GLN A 115 -1.65 17.50 4.24
N VAL A 116 -0.39 17.08 4.23
CA VAL A 116 0.00 15.76 4.81
C VAL A 116 1.13 15.98 5.78
N THR A 117 0.82 15.95 7.07
CA THR A 117 1.81 16.08 8.14
C THR A 117 2.48 14.75 8.37
N ILE A 118 3.77 14.66 8.03
CA ILE A 118 4.61 13.51 8.38
C ILE A 118 4.68 13.43 9.91
N PRO A 119 4.40 12.29 10.55
CA PRO A 119 4.52 12.18 12.00
C PRO A 119 5.95 12.50 12.44
N ALA A 120 6.11 13.22 13.56
CA ALA A 120 7.42 13.68 14.04
C ALA A 120 8.46 12.56 14.17
N TYR A 121 8.00 11.34 14.47
CA TYR A 121 8.84 10.14 14.52
C TYR A 121 9.55 9.85 13.18
N PHE A 122 8.88 10.08 12.06
CA PHE A 122 9.39 9.85 10.71
C PHE A 122 9.99 11.09 10.07
N ALA A 123 9.84 12.27 10.69
CA ALA A 123 10.27 13.55 10.10
C ALA A 123 11.79 13.64 9.83
N ARG A 124 12.60 12.78 10.48
CA ARG A 124 14.06 12.70 10.28
C ARG A 124 14.51 11.47 9.49
N ASP A 125 13.56 10.65 9.03
CA ASP A 125 13.87 9.48 8.23
C ASP A 125 13.87 9.87 6.75
N TYR A 126 15.06 9.85 6.13
CA TYR A 126 15.25 10.23 4.73
C TYR A 126 14.44 9.35 3.77
N LEU A 127 14.27 8.07 4.10
CA LEU A 127 13.49 7.13 3.28
C LEU A 127 11.98 7.44 3.32
N GLN A 128 11.53 8.19 4.33
CA GLN A 128 10.12 8.50 4.56
C GLN A 128 9.74 9.92 4.10
N GLN A 129 10.67 10.63 3.46
CA GLN A 129 10.41 11.96 2.89
C GLN A 129 9.76 11.89 1.51
N THR A 130 9.70 10.72 0.88
CA THR A 130 9.08 10.52 -0.43
C THR A 130 7.80 9.69 -0.29
N PRO A 131 6.61 10.31 -0.27
CA PRO A 131 5.38 9.56 -0.10
C PRO A 131 5.03 8.76 -1.36
N ASP A 132 4.50 7.55 -1.14
CA ASP A 132 3.98 6.69 -2.20
C ASP A 132 2.44 6.72 -2.23
N LEU A 133 1.88 6.66 -3.42
CA LEU A 133 0.44 6.69 -3.67
C LEU A 133 -0.13 5.26 -3.73
N PHE A 134 -1.24 5.07 -3.01
CA PHE A 134 -2.03 3.84 -3.02
C PHE A 134 -3.48 4.16 -3.38
N VAL A 135 -4.02 3.57 -4.45
CA VAL A 135 -5.42 3.73 -4.88
C VAL A 135 -5.93 2.42 -5.46
N GLY A 136 -7.04 1.91 -4.92
CA GLY A 136 -7.68 0.70 -5.46
C GLY A 136 -9.15 0.59 -5.04
N PRO A 137 -9.96 -0.18 -5.79
CA PRO A 137 -11.34 -0.49 -5.43
C PRO A 137 -11.43 -1.30 -4.13
N ARG A 138 -12.66 -1.51 -3.67
CA ARG A 138 -12.94 -2.49 -2.62
C ARG A 138 -12.46 -3.87 -3.09
N GLY A 139 -11.79 -4.60 -2.20
CA GLY A 139 -11.25 -5.93 -2.51
C GLY A 139 -9.80 -5.90 -2.99
N SER A 140 -9.25 -4.74 -3.34
CA SER A 140 -7.80 -4.61 -3.55
C SER A 140 -7.05 -4.96 -2.27
N GLU A 141 -6.07 -5.83 -2.41
CA GLU A 141 -5.26 -6.33 -1.31
C GLU A 141 -3.85 -6.69 -1.76
N SER A 142 -2.95 -6.77 -0.78
CA SER A 142 -1.61 -7.31 -0.93
C SER A 142 -1.45 -8.45 0.08
N ALA A 143 -0.74 -9.50 -0.30
CA ALA A 143 -0.49 -10.62 0.61
C ALA A 143 0.45 -10.19 1.74
N THR A 144 0.52 -10.97 2.82
CA THR A 144 1.45 -10.72 3.93
C THR A 144 2.88 -10.61 3.42
N HIS A 145 3.59 -9.58 3.86
CA HIS A 145 4.98 -9.30 3.49
C HIS A 145 5.65 -8.46 4.59
N VAL A 146 6.97 -8.31 4.46
CA VAL A 146 7.76 -7.31 5.17
C VAL A 146 8.12 -6.23 4.17
N ASP A 147 8.05 -4.97 4.57
CA ASP A 147 8.46 -3.86 3.70
C ASP A 147 9.92 -3.97 3.30
N SER A 148 10.24 -3.40 2.15
CA SER A 148 11.61 -3.31 1.64
C SER A 148 12.58 -2.81 2.73
N PHE A 149 13.73 -3.48 2.82
CA PHE A 149 14.77 -3.24 3.81
C PHE A 149 14.37 -3.47 5.28
N GLY A 150 13.21 -4.08 5.55
CA GLY A 150 12.68 -4.21 6.92
C GLY A 150 12.38 -2.85 7.55
N SER A 151 12.07 -1.85 6.73
CA SER A 151 11.83 -0.47 7.16
C SER A 151 10.56 -0.35 8.00
N ASN A 152 10.48 0.69 8.82
CA ASN A 152 9.21 1.09 9.41
C ASN A 152 8.44 1.93 8.39
N PHE A 153 7.13 1.76 8.29
CA PHE A 153 6.28 2.58 7.43
C PHE A 153 5.20 3.31 8.23
N TRP A 154 4.66 4.37 7.63
CA TRP A 154 3.39 4.97 8.05
C TRP A 154 2.52 5.22 6.81
N MET A 155 1.20 5.20 6.98
CA MET A 155 0.26 5.45 5.89
C MET A 155 -0.88 6.35 6.37
N ALA A 156 -1.08 7.47 5.68
CA ALA A 156 -2.27 8.29 5.85
C ALA A 156 -3.43 7.70 5.06
N LEU A 157 -4.48 7.24 5.75
CA LEU A 157 -5.72 6.84 5.09
C LEU A 157 -6.60 8.07 4.86
N VAL A 158 -6.70 8.48 3.60
CA VAL A 158 -7.48 9.66 3.20
C VAL A 158 -8.94 9.31 2.96
N GLN A 159 -9.19 8.27 2.15
CA GLN A 159 -10.54 7.85 1.74
C GLN A 159 -10.71 6.32 1.85
N GLY A 160 -11.90 5.88 2.22
CA GLY A 160 -12.24 4.46 2.33
C GLY A 160 -11.84 3.81 3.66
N ARG A 161 -11.57 2.50 3.62
CA ARG A 161 -11.18 1.69 4.79
C ARG A 161 -10.16 0.64 4.34
N LYS A 162 -9.11 0.44 5.12
CA LYS A 162 -8.13 -0.64 4.93
C LYS A 162 -8.08 -1.51 6.18
N ARG A 163 -8.09 -2.83 6.00
CA ARG A 163 -7.91 -3.80 7.09
C ARG A 163 -6.43 -4.19 7.12
N TRP A 164 -5.78 -3.97 8.26
CA TRP A 164 -4.41 -4.38 8.49
C TRP A 164 -4.39 -5.59 9.42
N ARG A 165 -3.58 -6.60 9.09
CA ARG A 165 -3.26 -7.72 9.97
C ARG A 165 -1.75 -7.67 10.19
N LEU A 166 -1.35 -7.53 11.44
CA LEU A 166 0.06 -7.38 11.82
C LEU A 166 0.48 -8.65 12.56
N VAL A 167 1.66 -9.16 12.24
CA VAL A 167 2.25 -10.32 12.92
C VAL A 167 3.50 -9.84 13.63
N HIS A 168 3.68 -10.27 14.88
CA HIS A 168 4.86 -9.91 15.64
C HIS A 168 6.10 -10.55 14.97
N PRO A 169 7.26 -9.85 14.89
CA PRO A 169 8.45 -10.39 14.23
C PRO A 169 8.87 -11.78 14.73
N ASN A 170 8.73 -12.03 16.03
CA ASN A 170 9.04 -13.35 16.62
C ASN A 170 8.10 -14.47 16.15
N ASP A 171 6.90 -14.15 15.67
CA ASP A 171 5.89 -15.13 15.25
C ASP A 171 5.95 -15.37 13.73
N MET A 172 6.82 -14.67 12.99
CA MET A 172 6.87 -14.76 11.53
C MET A 172 7.23 -16.16 11.00
N HIS A 173 7.95 -16.96 11.80
CA HIS A 173 8.29 -18.34 11.47
C HIS A 173 7.04 -19.24 11.36
N LEU A 174 5.93 -18.86 12.01
CA LEU A 174 4.65 -19.57 11.95
C LEU A 174 3.88 -19.30 10.65
N LEU A 175 4.34 -18.37 9.81
CA LEU A 175 3.70 -18.01 8.56
C LEU A 175 4.20 -18.84 7.36
N TYR A 176 4.99 -19.90 7.61
CA TYR A 176 5.62 -20.76 6.60
C TYR A 176 6.37 -19.95 5.53
N PRO A 177 7.45 -19.24 5.89
CA PRO A 177 8.24 -18.46 4.94
C PRO A 177 8.93 -19.37 3.92
N THR A 178 8.88 -18.98 2.65
CA THR A 178 9.56 -19.65 1.53
C THR A 178 10.43 -18.66 0.76
N TRP A 179 11.62 -19.12 0.38
CA TRP A 179 12.58 -18.38 -0.44
C TRP A 179 12.63 -18.98 -1.83
N HIS A 180 12.64 -18.13 -2.85
CA HIS A 180 12.68 -18.53 -4.25
C HIS A 180 13.99 -18.09 -4.90
N ALA A 181 14.58 -18.97 -5.71
CA ALA A 181 15.82 -18.65 -6.41
C ALA A 181 15.64 -17.41 -7.31
N GLY A 182 16.57 -16.46 -7.22
CA GLY A 182 16.53 -15.21 -7.99
C GLY A 182 15.63 -14.12 -7.41
N SER A 183 15.02 -14.32 -6.24
CA SER A 183 14.26 -13.29 -5.52
C SER A 183 14.89 -13.01 -4.17
N ALA A 184 14.89 -11.73 -3.76
CA ALA A 184 15.24 -11.32 -2.40
C ALA A 184 14.01 -11.35 -1.46
N ASP A 185 12.81 -11.54 -2.01
CA ASP A 185 11.56 -11.48 -1.27
C ASP A 185 11.22 -12.81 -0.61
N VAL A 186 10.73 -12.73 0.62
CA VAL A 186 10.14 -13.86 1.34
C VAL A 186 8.65 -13.92 1.03
N VAL A 187 8.17 -15.11 0.68
CA VAL A 187 6.75 -15.38 0.48
C VAL A 187 6.24 -16.16 1.68
N TYR A 188 5.07 -15.78 2.20
CA TYR A 188 4.45 -16.50 3.31
C TYR A 188 3.34 -17.44 2.79
N GLY A 189 3.32 -18.66 3.32
CA GLY A 189 2.36 -19.69 2.95
C GLY A 189 0.95 -19.46 3.51
N VAL A 190 0.82 -18.65 4.56
CA VAL A 190 -0.48 -18.32 5.16
C VAL A 190 -1.14 -17.14 4.45
N ASP A 191 -2.35 -17.34 3.91
CA ASP A 191 -3.19 -16.22 3.52
C ASP A 191 -3.93 -15.68 4.74
N LEU A 192 -3.31 -14.68 5.38
CA LEU A 192 -3.95 -13.99 6.50
C LEU A 192 -5.24 -13.30 6.08
N ALA A 193 -5.51 -12.99 4.81
CA ALA A 193 -6.77 -12.34 4.42
C ALA A 193 -7.96 -13.30 4.47
N SER A 194 -7.70 -14.61 4.31
CA SER A 194 -8.73 -15.65 4.34
C SER A 194 -9.54 -15.60 5.65
N THR A 195 -10.84 -15.86 5.51
CA THR A 195 -11.79 -15.97 6.64
C THR A 195 -12.10 -17.44 6.96
N ASP A 196 -11.37 -18.34 6.32
CA ASP A 196 -11.65 -19.76 6.31
C ASP A 196 -10.85 -20.43 7.44
N GLU A 197 -11.45 -20.52 8.63
CA GLU A 197 -10.87 -21.23 9.77
C GLU A 197 -10.66 -22.74 9.49
N SER A 198 -11.24 -23.27 8.40
CA SER A 198 -11.15 -24.67 7.99
C SER A 198 -9.80 -25.10 7.40
N LYS A 199 -8.94 -24.15 6.99
CA LYS A 199 -7.62 -24.47 6.43
C LYS A 199 -6.53 -24.72 7.48
N GLY A 200 -6.81 -24.48 8.76
CA GLY A 200 -5.91 -24.83 9.86
C GLY A 200 -5.57 -26.32 9.95
N ASP A 201 -6.49 -27.18 9.48
CA ASP A 201 -6.33 -28.64 9.55
C ASP A 201 -5.70 -29.28 8.31
N SER A 202 -5.47 -28.51 7.24
CA SER A 202 -5.03 -29.05 5.93
C SER A 202 -3.55 -28.81 5.59
N LEU A 203 -2.78 -28.17 6.47
CA LEU A 203 -1.34 -27.96 6.25
C LEU A 203 -0.53 -29.14 6.84
N CYS A 204 -0.37 -30.18 6.03
CA CYS A 204 0.57 -31.31 6.13
C CYS A 204 0.61 -32.19 7.40
N PRO A 205 0.31 -33.51 7.29
CA PRO A 205 0.70 -34.52 8.26
C PRO A 205 2.17 -34.92 8.01
N LEU A 206 3.12 -34.06 8.38
CA LEU A 206 4.55 -34.39 8.28
C LEU A 206 5.24 -34.34 9.64
N PHE A 207 4.62 -34.94 10.66
CA PHE A 207 5.31 -35.58 11.78
C PHE A 207 4.35 -36.61 12.41
N ARG A 208 4.46 -37.86 11.98
CA ARG A 208 4.16 -39.05 12.78
C ARG A 208 5.42 -39.89 12.84
#